data_AF-A0A0N4URW0-F1
#
_entry.id   AF-A0A0N4URW0-F1
#
_cell.length_a   1.000
_cell.length_b   1.000
_cell.length_c   1.000
_cell.angle_alpha   90.00
_cell.angle_beta   90.00
_cell.angle_gamma   90.00
#
_symmetry.space_group_name_H-M   'P 1'
#
loop_
_entity.id
_entity.type
_entity.pdbx_description
1 polymer ?
#
loop_
_entity_poly.entity_id
_entity_poly.type
_entity_poly.pdbx_seq_one_letter_code
_entity_poly.pdbx_strand_id
1 'polypeptide(L)'
;MASKCPGSQITEKMRSYVLEEHNRLRSQLANGKAEASNGLMPRSSNMHELEWDCGLEKKAQQWAEYCDFEHSTQEFRSYSGENLYARWGYEEPKLGEKQFVFAVKGWWWEEIKDMPARSTMDGTPRSVLHFTQMAWAITSKLGCGMAKCYNNHGYPFMALVVCHYGPRGNWDKIIYEQGEPCSKCSDYGRVCNGNGLCVAGDKLAEALYNEKTHSQQSQKQPKNKVKSKEIEPRTHRASG
;
A
#
# COMPACT_ATOMS: atom_id res chain seq x y z
N MET A 1 0.28 3.11 -10.83
CA MET A 1 -1.08 2.53 -11.00
C MET A 1 -1.00 1.06 -10.66
N ALA A 2 -1.94 0.54 -9.87
CA ALA A 2 -1.98 -0.90 -9.59
C ALA A 2 -2.30 -1.70 -10.87
N SER A 3 -1.77 -2.92 -10.94
CA SER A 3 -1.98 -3.83 -12.07
C SER A 3 -3.48 -4.17 -12.25
N LYS A 4 -3.93 -4.27 -13.51
CA LYS A 4 -5.26 -4.78 -13.82
C LYS A 4 -5.29 -6.28 -13.53
N CYS A 5 -5.94 -6.70 -12.46
CA CYS A 5 -6.13 -8.12 -12.13
C CYS A 5 -7.48 -8.61 -12.69
N PRO A 6 -7.52 -9.44 -13.74
CA PRO A 6 -8.77 -9.87 -14.37
C PRO A 6 -9.67 -10.67 -13.40
N GLY A 7 -10.97 -10.38 -13.41
CA GLY A 7 -11.97 -11.13 -12.64
C GLY A 7 -11.96 -10.89 -11.13
N SER A 8 -11.24 -9.89 -10.66
CA SER A 8 -11.12 -9.62 -9.23
C SER A 8 -12.28 -8.82 -8.64
N GLN A 9 -12.63 -9.16 -7.40
CA GLN A 9 -13.57 -8.43 -6.55
C GLN A 9 -12.94 -7.17 -5.93
N ILE A 10 -11.61 -7.11 -5.86
CA ILE A 10 -10.89 -5.92 -5.40
C ILE A 10 -10.87 -4.92 -6.56
N THR A 11 -11.39 -3.72 -6.34
CA THR A 11 -11.40 -2.68 -7.37
C THR A 11 -10.01 -2.06 -7.55
N GLU A 12 -9.72 -1.48 -8.71
CA GLU A 12 -8.45 -0.75 -8.94
C GLU A 12 -8.21 0.33 -7.88
N LYS A 13 -9.26 1.06 -7.50
CA LYS A 13 -9.19 2.08 -6.45
C LYS A 13 -8.73 1.49 -5.11
N MET A 14 -9.27 0.33 -4.73
CA MET A 14 -8.87 -0.36 -3.50
C MET A 14 -7.41 -0.82 -3.54
N ARG A 15 -6.96 -1.39 -4.67
CA ARG A 15 -5.56 -1.78 -4.86
C ARG A 15 -4.63 -0.57 -4.71
N SER A 16 -4.96 0.52 -5.39
CA SER A 16 -4.17 1.75 -5.35
C SER A 16 -4.08 2.28 -3.92
N TYR A 17 -5.20 2.36 -3.19
CA TYR A 17 -5.19 2.76 -1.78
C TYR A 17 -4.24 1.89 -0.94
N VAL A 18 -4.39 0.57 -1.00
CA VAL A 18 -3.59 -0.36 -0.19
C VAL A 18 -2.11 -0.22 -0.53
N LEU A 19 -1.77 -0.21 -1.82
CA LEU A 19 -0.39 -0.13 -2.29
C LEU A 19 0.27 1.20 -1.93
N GLU A 20 -0.40 2.31 -2.20
CA GLU A 20 0.07 3.66 -1.91
C GLU A 20 0.28 3.86 -0.42
N GLU A 21 -0.67 3.41 0.41
CA GLU A 21 -0.55 3.57 1.86
C GLU A 21 0.59 2.72 2.44
N HIS A 22 0.75 1.46 2.01
CA HIS A 22 1.91 0.66 2.43
C HIS A 22 3.24 1.32 2.03
N ASN A 23 3.35 1.80 0.79
CA ASN A 23 4.58 2.44 0.32
C ASN A 23 4.83 3.80 1.00
N ARG A 24 3.79 4.56 1.31
CA ARG A 24 3.90 5.81 2.09
C ARG A 24 4.45 5.53 3.49
N LEU A 25 3.93 4.51 4.17
CA LEU A 25 4.36 4.11 5.51
C LEU A 25 5.81 3.57 5.50
N ARG A 26 6.15 2.72 4.53
CA ARG A 26 7.52 2.22 4.31
C ARG A 26 8.50 3.36 4.02
N SER A 27 8.11 4.35 3.22
CA SER A 27 8.92 5.54 2.94
C SER A 27 9.15 6.36 4.21
N GLN A 28 8.11 6.59 5.03
CA GLN A 28 8.26 7.28 6.32
C GLN A 28 9.24 6.54 7.24
N LEU A 29 9.12 5.22 7.35
CA LEU A 29 10.04 4.40 8.12
C LEU A 29 11.47 4.48 7.58
N ALA A 30 11.66 4.33 6.27
CA ALA A 30 12.98 4.37 5.65
C ALA A 30 13.70 5.70 5.90
N ASN A 31 12.95 6.80 5.92
CA ASN A 31 13.46 8.14 6.20
C ASN A 31 13.58 8.46 7.70
N GLY A 32 13.33 7.50 8.61
CA GLY A 32 13.46 7.68 10.06
C GLY A 32 12.37 8.59 10.65
N LYS A 33 11.17 8.57 10.08
CA LYS A 33 10.02 9.39 10.49
C LYS A 33 8.91 8.59 11.18
N ALA A 34 9.09 7.28 11.35
CA ALA A 34 8.13 6.41 12.02
C ALA A 34 8.42 6.40 13.53
N GLU A 35 7.44 6.81 14.33
CA GLU A 35 7.54 6.86 15.80
C GLU A 35 7.10 5.53 16.42
N ALA A 36 7.97 4.98 17.26
CA ALA A 36 7.79 3.72 17.97
C ALA A 36 7.75 3.94 19.49
N SER A 37 7.69 2.87 20.29
CA SER A 37 7.48 2.94 21.74
C SER A 37 8.45 3.84 22.52
N ASN A 38 9.70 3.95 22.07
CA ASN A 38 10.77 4.66 22.78
C ASN A 38 11.58 5.62 21.87
N GLY A 39 11.01 6.04 20.75
CA GLY A 39 11.63 7.00 19.84
C GLY A 39 11.37 6.72 18.36
N LEU A 40 12.11 7.38 17.48
CA LEU A 40 12.01 7.16 16.04
C LEU A 40 12.71 5.86 15.63
N MET A 41 12.05 5.07 14.78
CA MET A 41 12.65 3.90 14.13
C MET A 41 13.93 4.32 13.35
N PRO A 42 15.01 3.53 13.40
CA PRO A 42 16.21 3.79 12.60
C PRO A 42 15.89 3.86 11.10
N ARG A 43 16.65 4.68 10.36
CA ARG A 43 16.54 4.76 8.89
C ARG A 43 16.86 3.42 8.23
N SER A 44 16.23 3.14 7.09
CA SER A 44 16.47 1.92 6.31
C SER A 44 17.27 2.23 5.04
N SER A 45 18.31 1.46 4.78
CA SER A 45 19.12 1.59 3.56
C SER A 45 18.61 0.80 2.35
N ASN A 46 17.73 -0.18 2.56
CA ASN A 46 17.33 -1.19 1.57
C ASN A 46 15.81 -1.39 1.42
N MET A 47 14.98 -0.47 1.93
CA MET A 47 13.52 -0.61 1.92
C MET A 47 12.97 -0.69 0.49
N HIS A 48 12.46 -1.85 0.07
CA HIS A 48 11.87 -2.01 -1.25
C HIS A 48 10.53 -1.28 -1.37
N GLU A 49 10.26 -0.69 -2.54
CA GLU A 49 8.89 -0.34 -2.91
C GLU A 49 8.09 -1.62 -3.19
N LEU A 50 6.87 -1.68 -2.66
CA LEU A 50 5.94 -2.76 -2.95
C LEU A 50 5.28 -2.53 -4.31
N GLU A 51 5.04 -3.63 -5.00
CA GLU A 51 4.27 -3.68 -6.22
C GLU A 51 3.08 -4.61 -6.05
N TRP A 52 1.97 -4.29 -6.70
CA TRP A 52 0.80 -5.12 -6.64
C TRP A 52 0.98 -6.42 -7.46
N ASP A 53 0.70 -7.56 -6.83
CA ASP A 53 0.79 -8.88 -7.44
C ASP A 53 -0.60 -9.55 -7.48
N CYS A 54 -1.12 -9.74 -8.69
CA CYS A 54 -2.43 -10.35 -8.91
C CYS A 54 -2.50 -11.83 -8.47
N GLY A 55 -1.37 -12.54 -8.44
CA GLY A 55 -1.30 -13.92 -7.96
C GLY A 55 -1.46 -14.00 -6.44
N LEU A 56 -0.75 -13.12 -5.72
CA LEU A 56 -0.92 -12.96 -4.26
C LEU A 56 -2.34 -12.50 -3.92
N GLU A 57 -2.89 -11.54 -4.68
CA GLU A 57 -4.27 -11.08 -4.50
C GLU A 57 -5.26 -12.22 -4.65
N LYS A 58 -5.14 -13.03 -5.71
CA LYS A 58 -6.03 -14.16 -5.96
C LYS A 58 -6.01 -15.15 -4.79
N LYS A 59 -4.83 -15.47 -4.27
CA LYS A 59 -4.69 -16.39 -3.12
C LYS A 59 -5.25 -15.78 -1.84
N ALA A 60 -4.97 -14.51 -1.56
CA ALA A 60 -5.52 -13.81 -0.41
C ALA A 60 -7.05 -13.72 -0.48
N GLN A 61 -7.62 -13.50 -1.66
CA GLN A 61 -9.08 -13.51 -1.89
C GLN A 61 -9.68 -14.89 -1.64
N GLN A 62 -9.06 -15.95 -2.16
CA GLN A 62 -9.48 -17.33 -1.89
C GLN A 62 -9.44 -17.67 -0.39
N TRP A 63 -8.42 -17.19 0.33
CA TRP A 63 -8.34 -17.40 1.78
C TRP A 63 -9.38 -16.59 2.55
N ALA A 64 -9.62 -15.34 2.15
CA ALA A 64 -10.68 -14.53 2.76
C ALA A 64 -12.05 -15.20 2.61
N GLU A 65 -12.34 -15.78 1.44
CA GLU A 65 -13.59 -16.50 1.14
C GLU A 65 -13.74 -17.83 1.89
N TYR A 66 -12.64 -18.44 2.33
CA TYR A 66 -12.70 -19.59 3.24
C TYR A 66 -13.32 -19.20 4.59
N CYS A 67 -13.29 -17.91 4.95
CA CYS A 67 -14.02 -17.34 6.08
C CYS A 67 -13.61 -17.87 7.46
N ASP A 68 -12.35 -18.25 7.58
CA ASP A 68 -11.70 -18.62 8.84
C ASP A 68 -10.68 -17.55 9.25
N PHE A 69 -10.76 -17.05 10.48
CA PHE A 69 -9.82 -16.04 10.99
C PHE A 69 -8.57 -16.71 11.55
N GLU A 70 -7.92 -17.48 10.69
CA GLU A 70 -6.69 -18.21 10.99
C GLU A 70 -5.71 -18.05 9.83
N HIS A 71 -4.42 -18.16 10.14
CA HIS A 71 -3.38 -18.07 9.12
C HIS A 71 -3.52 -19.21 8.10
N SER A 72 -3.31 -18.89 6.82
CA SER A 72 -3.21 -19.90 5.77
C SER A 72 -2.05 -20.86 6.00
N THR A 73 -2.07 -22.02 5.33
CA THR A 73 -0.89 -22.88 5.35
C THR A 73 0.24 -22.23 4.54
N GLN A 74 1.50 -22.52 4.87
CA GLN A 74 2.64 -21.98 4.12
C GLN A 74 2.60 -22.45 2.65
N GLU A 75 2.14 -23.67 2.42
CA GLU A 75 1.97 -24.28 1.09
C GLU A 75 0.95 -23.51 0.26
N PHE A 76 -0.21 -23.17 0.86
CA PHE A 76 -1.27 -22.42 0.18
C PHE A 76 -0.72 -21.08 -0.34
N ARG A 77 -0.06 -20.33 0.54
CA ARG A 77 0.46 -19.00 0.22
C ARG A 77 1.86 -19.02 -0.41
N SER A 78 2.38 -20.18 -0.82
CA SER A 78 3.70 -20.34 -1.43
C SER A 78 4.81 -19.63 -0.64
N TYR A 79 4.79 -19.78 0.69
CA TYR A 79 5.73 -19.16 1.63
C TYR A 79 5.77 -17.63 1.59
N SER A 80 4.73 -16.97 1.05
CA SER A 80 4.53 -15.54 1.28
C SER A 80 4.19 -15.25 2.75
N GLY A 81 4.38 -14.01 3.15
CA GLY A 81 3.97 -13.50 4.45
C GLY A 81 2.48 -13.26 4.47
N GLU A 82 1.87 -13.10 5.64
CA GLU A 82 0.43 -12.89 5.74
C GLU A 82 0.09 -11.97 6.91
N ASN A 83 -0.79 -11.00 6.63
CA ASN A 83 -1.49 -10.26 7.66
C ASN A 83 -2.99 -10.50 7.55
N LEU A 84 -3.66 -10.66 8.70
CA LEU A 84 -5.09 -10.85 8.80
C LEU A 84 -5.73 -9.72 9.61
N TYR A 85 -6.90 -9.26 9.19
CA TYR A 85 -7.70 -8.31 9.96
C TYR A 85 -9.16 -8.74 9.86
N ALA A 86 -9.83 -8.82 11.01
CA ALA A 86 -11.24 -9.15 11.08
C ALA A 86 -12.00 -8.10 11.88
N ARG A 87 -13.25 -7.86 11.45
CA ARG A 87 -14.23 -7.09 12.21
C ARG A 87 -15.51 -7.90 12.31
N TRP A 88 -15.84 -8.35 13.51
CA TRP A 88 -17.13 -8.96 13.84
C TRP A 88 -18.17 -7.89 14.14
N GLY A 89 -19.45 -8.20 13.88
CA GLY A 89 -20.56 -7.31 14.22
C GLY A 89 -21.93 -7.90 13.95
N TYR A 90 -22.94 -7.24 14.48
CA TYR A 90 -24.35 -7.57 14.26
C TYR A 90 -24.93 -6.97 12.98
N GLU A 91 -24.27 -5.93 12.44
CA GLU A 91 -24.64 -5.30 11.18
C GLU A 91 -23.88 -5.92 10.02
N GLU A 92 -24.58 -6.17 8.92
CA GLU A 92 -23.97 -6.72 7.71
C GLU A 92 -22.94 -5.73 7.13
N PRO A 93 -21.66 -6.14 6.97
CA PRO A 93 -20.63 -5.23 6.51
C PRO A 93 -20.78 -4.98 5.00
N LYS A 94 -20.79 -3.71 4.62
CA LYS A 94 -20.53 -3.30 3.22
C LYS A 94 -19.03 -3.39 2.97
N LEU A 95 -18.59 -4.33 2.14
CA LEU A 95 -17.19 -4.47 1.74
C LEU A 95 -16.78 -3.30 0.84
N GLY A 96 -15.60 -2.75 1.09
CA GLY A 96 -15.11 -1.57 0.40
C GLY A 96 -13.70 -1.19 0.83
N GLU A 97 -13.23 -0.04 0.33
CA GLU A 97 -11.93 0.54 0.69
C GLU A 97 -11.76 0.71 2.21
N LYS A 98 -12.84 0.96 2.94
CA LYS A 98 -12.84 1.17 4.39
C LYS A 98 -12.30 -0.04 5.18
N GLN A 99 -12.52 -1.27 4.72
CA GLN A 99 -11.98 -2.47 5.36
C GLN A 99 -10.45 -2.49 5.30
N PHE A 100 -9.89 -2.13 4.15
CA PHE A 100 -8.45 -1.98 4.01
C PHE A 100 -7.90 -0.83 4.84
N VAL A 101 -8.61 0.31 4.93
CA VAL A 101 -8.21 1.43 5.80
C VAL A 101 -8.08 0.98 7.24
N PHE A 102 -9.04 0.21 7.74
CA PHE A 102 -8.99 -0.30 9.11
C PHE A 102 -7.89 -1.34 9.31
N ALA A 103 -7.72 -2.27 8.37
CA ALA A 103 -6.67 -3.28 8.43
C ALA A 103 -5.27 -2.63 8.49
N VAL A 104 -4.96 -1.72 7.56
CA VAL A 104 -3.67 -1.03 7.51
C VAL A 104 -3.43 -0.18 8.76
N LYS A 105 -4.47 0.50 9.28
CA LYS A 105 -4.35 1.24 10.54
C LYS A 105 -4.07 0.34 11.74
N GLY A 106 -4.79 -0.78 11.86
CA GLY A 106 -4.58 -1.75 12.93
C GLY A 106 -3.16 -2.34 12.88
N TRP A 107 -2.75 -2.85 11.72
CA TRP A 107 -1.45 -3.48 11.55
C TRP A 107 -0.27 -2.53 11.72
N TRP A 108 -0.40 -1.26 11.31
CA TRP A 108 0.72 -0.31 11.41
C TRP A 108 0.65 0.55 12.67
N TRP A 109 -0.41 1.34 12.81
CA TRP A 109 -0.45 2.42 13.80
C TRP A 109 -0.75 1.94 15.21
N GLU A 110 -1.53 0.87 15.37
CA GLU A 110 -1.76 0.31 16.70
C GLU A 110 -0.57 -0.52 17.19
N GLU A 111 0.13 -1.20 16.29
CA GLU A 111 1.26 -2.06 16.65
C GLU A 111 2.60 -1.32 16.80
N ILE A 112 2.89 -0.30 15.98
CA ILE A 112 4.18 0.41 16.07
C ILE A 112 4.41 1.05 17.44
N LYS A 113 3.34 1.40 18.16
CA LYS A 113 3.37 1.95 19.52
C LYS A 113 4.02 1.00 20.54
N ASP A 114 3.98 -0.31 20.27
CA ASP A 114 4.60 -1.35 21.11
C ASP A 114 5.97 -1.80 20.58
N MET A 115 6.36 -1.35 19.38
CA MET A 115 7.62 -1.73 18.76
C MET A 115 8.79 -0.95 19.41
N PRO A 116 9.86 -1.60 19.87
CA PRO A 116 11.10 -0.88 20.23
C PRO A 116 11.74 -0.25 18.98
N ALA A 117 12.29 0.96 19.10
CA ALA A 117 12.93 1.70 18.01
C ALA A 117 14.23 1.03 17.53
N ARG A 118 14.10 -0.02 16.71
CA ARG A 118 15.20 -0.81 16.15
C ARG A 118 14.75 -1.55 14.89
N SER A 119 15.70 -2.15 14.18
CA SER A 119 15.45 -2.82 12.90
C SER A 119 15.58 -4.35 12.92
N THR A 120 15.64 -4.98 14.11
CA THR A 120 15.77 -6.43 14.27
C THR A 120 14.63 -7.03 15.10
N MET A 121 14.45 -8.35 14.98
CA MET A 121 13.41 -9.13 15.64
C MET A 121 13.74 -9.54 17.09
N ASP A 122 14.94 -9.21 17.61
CA ASP A 122 15.49 -9.79 18.85
C ASP A 122 14.71 -9.43 20.13
N GLY A 123 13.68 -10.19 20.50
CA GLY A 123 12.79 -9.81 21.61
C GLY A 123 11.68 -8.86 21.18
N THR A 124 11.35 -8.85 19.89
CA THR A 124 10.22 -8.10 19.35
C THR A 124 8.92 -8.71 19.88
N PRO A 125 7.98 -7.90 20.43
CA PRO A 125 6.72 -8.41 20.94
C PRO A 125 5.92 -9.14 19.85
N ARG A 126 5.18 -10.19 20.21
CA ARG A 126 4.29 -10.86 19.25
C ARG A 126 3.13 -9.97 18.79
N SER A 127 2.78 -8.96 19.59
CA SER A 127 1.73 -8.00 19.28
C SER A 127 2.07 -7.09 18.10
N VAL A 128 3.32 -7.08 17.60
CA VAL A 128 3.75 -6.18 16.51
C VAL A 128 4.09 -6.88 15.20
N LEU A 129 3.68 -8.15 15.06
CA LEU A 129 4.08 -8.97 13.91
C LEU A 129 3.41 -8.55 12.60
N HIS A 130 2.24 -7.90 12.63
CA HIS A 130 1.67 -7.35 11.41
C HIS A 130 2.45 -6.11 10.96
N PHE A 131 2.86 -5.26 11.90
CA PHE A 131 3.75 -4.13 11.64
C PHE A 131 5.07 -4.58 11.02
N THR A 132 5.76 -5.55 11.64
CA THR A 132 7.06 -6.00 11.14
C THR A 132 6.95 -6.67 9.77
N GLN A 133 5.84 -7.35 9.47
CA GLN A 133 5.57 -7.86 8.12
C GLN A 133 5.42 -6.73 7.10
N MET A 134 4.72 -5.65 7.43
CA MET A 134 4.59 -4.48 6.55
C MET A 134 5.93 -3.73 6.37
N ALA A 135 6.75 -3.68 7.43
CA ALA A 135 8.03 -2.99 7.48
C ALA A 135 9.21 -3.80 6.89
N TRP A 136 8.98 -5.05 6.46
CA TRP A 136 10.05 -5.94 6.02
C TRP A 136 10.71 -5.44 4.74
N ALA A 137 11.99 -5.07 4.79
CA ALA A 137 12.65 -4.32 3.70
C ALA A 137 12.64 -5.06 2.37
N ILE A 138 12.95 -6.36 2.38
CA ILE A 138 13.12 -7.11 1.13
C ILE A 138 11.80 -7.53 0.47
N THR A 139 10.67 -7.46 1.20
CA THR A 139 9.35 -7.68 0.63
C THR A 139 9.10 -6.66 -0.49
N SER A 140 8.69 -7.12 -1.67
CA SER A 140 8.49 -6.26 -2.84
C SER A 140 7.19 -6.49 -3.60
N LYS A 141 6.39 -7.48 -3.19
CA LYS A 141 5.10 -7.82 -3.79
C LYS A 141 4.03 -7.85 -2.70
N LEU A 142 2.85 -7.33 -3.04
CA LEU A 142 1.69 -7.27 -2.16
C LEU A 142 0.43 -7.64 -2.95
N GLY A 143 -0.42 -8.47 -2.37
CA GLY A 143 -1.76 -8.69 -2.89
C GLY A 143 -2.72 -9.01 -1.75
N CYS A 144 -3.93 -8.46 -1.80
CA CYS A 144 -4.89 -8.60 -0.71
C CYS A 144 -6.27 -9.00 -1.20
N GLY A 145 -7.00 -9.72 -0.38
CA GLY A 145 -8.40 -10.08 -0.58
C GLY A 145 -9.25 -9.67 0.60
N MET A 146 -10.57 -9.67 0.39
CA MET A 146 -11.52 -9.52 1.48
C MET A 146 -12.79 -10.30 1.23
N ALA A 147 -13.43 -10.73 2.30
CA ALA A 147 -14.71 -11.42 2.24
C ALA A 147 -15.63 -10.98 3.37
N LYS A 148 -16.92 -11.15 3.12
CA LYS A 148 -17.96 -11.07 4.14
C LYS A 148 -18.32 -12.51 4.50
N CYS A 149 -18.18 -12.80 5.77
CA CYS A 149 -18.37 -14.10 6.37
C CYS A 149 -19.60 -14.07 7.28
N TYR A 150 -20.26 -15.21 7.42
CA TYR A 150 -21.50 -15.35 8.18
C TYR A 150 -21.30 -16.32 9.34
N ASN A 151 -22.03 -16.09 10.44
CA ASN A 151 -22.09 -16.98 11.61
C ASN A 151 -20.70 -17.38 12.14
N ASN A 152 -19.89 -16.37 12.48
CA ASN A 152 -18.50 -16.57 12.87
C ASN A 152 -18.27 -16.02 14.30
N HIS A 153 -17.70 -16.84 15.19
CA HIS A 153 -17.39 -16.51 16.60
C HIS A 153 -18.55 -15.85 17.39
N GLY A 154 -19.79 -16.34 17.18
CA GLY A 154 -20.98 -15.84 17.88
C GLY A 154 -21.59 -14.55 17.30
N TYR A 155 -21.00 -14.00 16.23
CA TYR A 155 -21.56 -12.87 15.50
C TYR A 155 -22.18 -13.31 14.17
N PRO A 156 -23.28 -12.68 13.74
CA PRO A 156 -23.90 -13.01 12.45
C PRO A 156 -23.00 -12.63 11.27
N PHE A 157 -22.13 -11.63 11.43
CA PHE A 157 -21.25 -11.17 10.35
C PHE A 157 -19.81 -10.93 10.81
N MET A 158 -18.87 -11.23 9.90
CA MET A 158 -17.47 -10.85 9.98
C MET A 158 -17.02 -10.28 8.63
N ALA A 159 -16.29 -9.17 8.63
CA ALA A 159 -15.51 -8.75 7.47
C ALA A 159 -14.05 -9.17 7.67
N LEU A 160 -13.54 -10.03 6.79
CA LEU A 160 -12.18 -10.53 6.83
C LEU A 160 -11.35 -9.89 5.71
N VAL A 161 -10.16 -9.39 6.06
CA VAL A 161 -9.15 -8.90 5.13
C VAL A 161 -7.90 -9.76 5.29
N VAL A 162 -7.36 -10.20 4.15
CA VAL A 162 -6.14 -11.00 4.06
C VAL A 162 -5.18 -10.27 3.13
N CYS A 163 -3.93 -10.06 3.55
CA CYS A 163 -2.87 -9.56 2.66
C CYS A 163 -1.70 -10.54 2.65
N HIS A 164 -1.22 -10.90 1.46
CA HIS A 164 -0.02 -11.71 1.26
C HIS A 164 1.16 -10.86 0.78
N TYR A 165 2.36 -11.19 1.28
CA TYR A 165 3.58 -10.41 1.12
C TYR A 165 4.71 -11.26 0.51
N GLY A 166 5.25 -10.86 -0.64
CA GLY A 166 6.28 -11.62 -1.37
C GLY A 166 7.61 -10.85 -1.53
N PRO A 167 8.77 -11.40 -1.12
CA PRO A 167 8.93 -12.52 -0.19
C PRO A 167 8.33 -12.22 1.20
N ARG A 168 8.15 -13.26 2.03
CA ARG A 168 7.65 -13.11 3.39
C ARG A 168 8.57 -12.27 4.27
N GLY A 169 7.97 -11.65 5.28
CA GLY A 169 8.69 -11.11 6.42
C GLY A 169 8.69 -12.10 7.58
N ASN A 170 9.13 -11.64 8.76
CA ASN A 170 9.05 -12.38 10.03
C ASN A 170 9.68 -13.78 9.99
N TRP A 171 10.58 -14.05 9.05
CA TRP A 171 11.23 -15.36 8.88
C TRP A 171 12.72 -15.34 9.23
N ASP A 172 13.31 -14.14 9.29
CA ASP A 172 14.71 -13.91 9.65
C ASP A 172 14.78 -12.91 10.83
N LYS A 173 15.97 -12.45 11.19
CA LYS A 173 16.21 -11.54 12.30
C LYS A 173 16.15 -10.07 11.91
N ILE A 174 16.40 -9.75 10.63
CA ILE A 174 16.54 -8.36 10.17
C ILE A 174 15.25 -7.92 9.50
N ILE A 175 14.53 -6.97 10.12
CA ILE A 175 13.35 -6.33 9.53
C ILE A 175 13.81 -5.48 8.33
N TYR A 176 14.88 -4.70 8.54
CA TYR A 176 15.55 -3.93 7.50
C TYR A 176 16.99 -3.59 7.91
N GLU A 177 17.83 -3.28 6.93
CA GLU A 177 19.20 -2.86 7.17
C GLU A 177 19.24 -1.36 7.51
N GLN A 178 19.95 -1.00 8.59
CA GLN A 178 20.09 0.39 8.98
C GLN A 178 21.09 1.12 8.09
N GLY A 179 20.79 2.37 7.76
CA GLY A 179 21.71 3.25 7.02
C GLY A 179 20.98 4.39 6.35
N GLU A 180 21.70 5.19 5.57
CA GLU A 180 21.08 6.28 4.83
C GLU A 180 20.06 5.76 3.81
N PRO A 181 18.91 6.43 3.62
CA PRO A 181 17.87 5.97 2.71
C PRO A 181 18.44 5.67 1.33
N CYS A 182 18.06 4.52 0.77
CA CYS A 182 18.53 4.00 -0.51
C CYS A 182 20.02 3.64 -0.64
N SER A 183 20.85 3.84 0.40
CA SER A 183 22.31 3.59 0.30
C SER A 183 22.70 2.16 -0.05
N LYS A 184 21.80 1.19 0.11
CA LYS A 184 21.99 -0.22 -0.26
C LYS A 184 21.02 -0.71 -1.34
N CYS A 185 20.29 0.16 -2.05
CA CYS A 185 19.41 -0.32 -3.14
C CYS A 185 20.20 -1.10 -4.22
N SER A 186 21.43 -0.66 -4.52
CA SER A 186 22.31 -1.31 -5.50
C SER A 186 22.65 -2.75 -5.13
N ASP A 187 22.79 -3.05 -3.84
CA ASP A 187 23.12 -4.39 -3.33
C ASP A 187 22.02 -5.41 -3.65
N TYR A 188 20.79 -4.91 -3.89
CA TYR A 188 19.61 -5.69 -4.27
C TYR A 188 19.25 -5.57 -5.75
N GLY A 189 20.14 -5.00 -6.59
CA GLY A 189 19.90 -4.79 -8.02
C GLY A 189 18.79 -3.76 -8.31
N ARG A 190 18.62 -2.78 -7.41
CA ARG A 190 17.53 -1.79 -7.44
C ARG A 190 18.08 -0.36 -7.43
N VAL A 191 17.20 0.57 -7.75
CA VAL A 191 17.51 2.00 -7.79
C VAL A 191 16.63 2.78 -6.82
N CYS A 192 17.11 3.91 -6.32
CA CYS A 192 16.32 4.78 -5.45
C CYS A 192 15.23 5.49 -6.24
N ASN A 193 14.00 5.54 -5.72
CA ASN A 193 12.90 6.33 -6.31
C ASN A 193 12.86 7.80 -5.82
N GLY A 194 13.85 8.25 -5.04
CA GLY A 194 13.91 9.59 -4.45
C GLY A 194 13.12 9.76 -3.15
N ASN A 195 12.24 8.82 -2.79
CA ASN A 195 11.44 8.83 -1.56
C ASN A 195 11.97 7.86 -0.49
N GLY A 196 13.22 7.42 -0.61
CA GLY A 196 13.84 6.46 0.32
C GLY A 196 13.45 5.01 0.08
N LEU A 197 12.83 4.68 -1.07
CA LEU A 197 12.50 3.30 -1.44
C LEU A 197 13.31 2.81 -2.65
N CYS A 198 13.60 1.51 -2.65
CA CYS A 198 14.30 0.81 -3.72
C CYS A 198 13.31 0.17 -4.70
N VAL A 199 13.32 0.63 -5.95
CA VAL A 199 12.49 0.14 -7.05
C VAL A 199 13.30 -0.70 -8.04
N ALA A 200 12.63 -1.56 -8.79
CA ALA A 200 13.25 -2.25 -9.93
C ALA A 200 13.75 -1.20 -10.96
N GLY A 201 14.94 -1.44 -11.54
CA GLY A 201 15.63 -0.44 -12.37
C GLY A 201 14.87 -0.01 -13.63
N ASP A 202 14.03 -0.90 -14.18
CA ASP A 202 13.12 -0.63 -15.31
C ASP A 202 12.06 0.42 -14.99
N LYS A 203 11.54 0.43 -13.75
CA LYS A 203 10.53 1.40 -13.32
C LYS A 203 11.03 2.82 -13.26
N LEU A 204 12.32 3.05 -12.98
CA LEU A 204 12.87 4.40 -13.02
C LEU A 204 12.89 4.93 -14.46
N ALA A 205 13.17 4.07 -15.45
CA ALA A 205 13.07 4.45 -16.85
C ALA A 205 11.63 4.80 -17.24
N GLU A 206 10.64 4.05 -16.75
CA GLU A 206 9.22 4.34 -16.98
C GLU A 206 8.77 5.64 -16.29
N ALA A 207 9.18 5.88 -15.04
CA ALA A 207 8.88 7.10 -14.31
C ALA A 207 9.47 8.34 -15.01
N LEU A 208 10.75 8.29 -15.41
CA LEU A 208 11.42 9.36 -16.15
C LEU A 208 10.80 9.60 -17.53
N TYR A 209 10.31 8.55 -18.19
CA TYR A 209 9.57 8.67 -19.46
C TYR A 209 8.22 9.38 -19.25
N ASN A 210 7.49 9.03 -18.19
CA ASN A 210 6.20 9.62 -17.85
C ASN A 210 6.32 11.10 -17.42
N GLU A 211 7.38 11.47 -16.69
CA GLU A 211 7.66 12.88 -16.35
C GLU A 211 8.02 13.72 -17.58
N LYS A 212 8.81 13.17 -18.51
CA LYS A 212 9.15 13.85 -19.78
C LYS A 212 7.92 14.02 -20.68
N THR A 213 7.02 13.04 -20.72
CA THR A 213 5.79 13.13 -21.53
C THR A 213 4.77 14.08 -20.90
N HIS A 214 4.60 14.11 -19.58
CA HIS A 214 3.74 15.10 -18.92
C HIS A 214 4.27 16.53 -19.00
N SER A 215 5.58 16.74 -18.84
CA SER A 215 6.17 18.08 -19.03
C SER A 215 6.03 18.56 -20.49
N GLN A 216 6.20 17.68 -21.49
CA GLN A 216 5.97 18.03 -22.89
C GLN A 216 4.50 18.27 -23.25
N GLN A 217 3.56 17.62 -22.57
CA GLN A 217 2.12 17.87 -22.74
C GLN A 217 1.70 19.21 -22.10
N SER A 218 2.29 19.61 -20.97
CA SER A 218 2.04 20.91 -20.35
C SER A 218 2.59 22.10 -21.16
N GLN A 219 3.59 21.88 -22.03
CA GLN A 219 4.19 22.93 -22.86
C GLN A 219 3.47 23.14 -24.21
N LYS A 220 2.48 22.31 -24.56
CA LYS A 220 1.78 22.35 -25.85
C LYS A 220 0.40 23.04 -25.85
N GLN A 221 0.02 23.77 -24.81
CA GLN A 221 -1.19 24.62 -24.87
C GLN A 221 -0.88 25.99 -25.52
N PRO A 222 -1.43 26.31 -26.70
CA PRO A 222 -1.25 27.62 -27.31
C PRO A 222 -2.08 28.68 -26.59
N LYS A 223 -1.42 29.76 -26.15
CA LYS A 223 -2.04 30.98 -25.60
C LYS A 223 -2.81 31.72 -26.71
N ASN A 224 -4.08 31.38 -26.93
CA ASN A 224 -4.95 32.20 -27.79
C ASN A 224 -5.56 33.36 -26.98
N LYS A 225 -4.88 34.52 -27.02
CA LYS A 225 -5.45 35.83 -26.67
C LYS A 225 -6.45 36.25 -27.76
N VAL A 226 -7.74 36.21 -27.47
CA VAL A 226 -8.76 36.86 -28.31
C VAL A 226 -8.94 38.30 -27.83
N LYS A 227 -8.62 39.25 -28.71
CA LYS A 227 -8.78 40.70 -28.50
C LYS A 227 -10.26 41.09 -28.57
N SER A 228 -10.70 41.88 -27.60
CA SER A 228 -11.97 42.59 -27.55
C SER A 228 -12.06 43.67 -28.64
N LYS A 229 -13.20 43.75 -29.32
CA LYS A 229 -13.67 44.95 -30.03
C LYS A 229 -15.15 45.16 -29.72
N GLU A 230 -15.43 46.22 -28.98
CA GLU A 230 -16.76 46.82 -28.78
C GLU A 230 -17.31 47.34 -30.10
N ILE A 231 -18.56 47.00 -30.43
CA ILE A 231 -19.46 47.83 -31.24
C ILE A 231 -20.90 47.55 -30.76
N GLU A 232 -21.54 48.58 -30.18
CA GLU A 232 -22.96 48.59 -29.76
C GLU A 232 -23.92 48.36 -30.94
N PRO A 233 -25.16 47.91 -30.66
CA PRO A 233 -26.30 48.41 -31.39
C PRO A 233 -27.41 48.99 -30.51
N ARG A 234 -27.91 50.12 -31.03
CA ARG A 234 -29.00 50.98 -30.59
C ARG A 234 -30.31 50.25 -30.29
N THR A 235 -31.00 50.78 -29.28
CA THR A 235 -32.41 50.57 -28.92
C THR A 235 -33.39 51.05 -30.01
N HIS A 236 -34.48 50.31 -30.23
CA HIS A 236 -35.79 50.89 -30.57
C HIS A 236 -36.96 50.01 -30.06
N ARG A 237 -37.98 50.73 -29.57
CA ARG A 237 -39.26 50.34 -28.93
C ARG A 237 -40.21 49.44 -29.73
N ALA A 238 -41.14 48.83 -28.97
CA ALA A 238 -42.61 48.66 -29.16
C ALA A 238 -42.99 47.23 -28.73
N SER A 239 -44.02 46.90 -27.93
CA SER A 239 -45.28 47.52 -27.53
C SER A 239 -45.81 46.82 -26.26
N GLY A 240 -46.54 47.56 -25.42
CA GLY A 240 -47.23 47.07 -24.22
C GLY A 240 -47.52 48.22 -23.27
#